data_AF-A0AAD9QK14-F1
#
_entry.id   AF-A0AAD9QK14-F1
#
_cell.length_a   1.000
_cell.length_b   1.000
_cell.length_c   1.000
_cell.angle_alpha   90.00
_cell.angle_beta   90.00
_cell.angle_gamma   90.00
#
_symmetry.space_group_name_H-M   'P 1'
#
loop_
_entity.id
_entity.type
_entity.pdbx_description
1 polymer ?
#
loop_
_entity_poly.entity_id
_entity_poly.type
_entity_poly.pdbx_seq_one_letter_code
_entity_poly.pdbx_strand_id
1 'polypeptide(L)'
;MKELRVGWSQTLSRKHNSKWPTLKQRSWDHQCLLECVFQTIQVLTLYDFKVRVFVFDGASAILALIKLLCGHKRKQLPLCDGEDPFAVTASFQNPYEDQPRDKRVFVVVCPSHQ
;
A
#
# COMPACT_ATOMS: atom_id res chain seq x y z
N MET A 1 -49.91 -19.87 -13.80
CA MET A 1 -50.49 -20.81 -12.82
C MET A 1 -49.38 -21.76 -12.34
N LYS A 2 -49.31 -22.02 -11.02
CA LYS A 2 -48.37 -22.87 -10.26
C LYS A 2 -47.01 -22.21 -9.94
N GLU A 3 -46.83 -21.60 -8.77
CA GLU A 3 -46.65 -22.14 -7.40
C GLU A 3 -45.32 -22.88 -7.12
N LEU A 4 -44.65 -22.29 -6.12
CA LEU A 4 -43.64 -22.77 -5.16
C LEU A 4 -43.35 -24.29 -5.10
N ARG A 5 -42.06 -24.62 -5.01
CA ARG A 5 -41.58 -25.74 -4.18
C ARG A 5 -40.35 -25.34 -3.39
N VAL A 6 -40.58 -25.16 -2.10
CA VAL A 6 -39.60 -25.39 -1.03
C VAL A 6 -39.54 -26.91 -0.82
N GLY A 7 -38.35 -27.50 -0.68
CA GLY A 7 -38.22 -28.94 -0.48
C GLY A 7 -36.79 -29.35 -0.12
N TRP A 8 -36.61 -29.67 1.16
CA TRP A 8 -35.36 -29.94 1.85
C TRP A 8 -34.72 -31.30 1.48
N SER A 9 -33.41 -31.38 1.73
CA SER A 9 -32.75 -32.40 2.56
C SER A 9 -31.56 -33.07 1.87
N GLN A 10 -30.35 -32.75 2.33
CA GLN A 10 -29.26 -33.73 2.44
C GLN A 10 -28.44 -33.45 3.72
N THR A 11 -28.78 -34.24 4.74
CA THR A 11 -27.86 -34.99 5.59
C THR A 11 -26.62 -34.27 6.14
N LEU A 12 -26.72 -33.90 7.42
CA LEU A 12 -25.59 -33.78 8.34
C LEU A 12 -24.74 -35.08 8.32
N SER A 13 -23.53 -34.99 7.80
CA SER A 13 -22.43 -35.86 8.22
C SER A 13 -21.27 -34.98 8.67
N ARG A 14 -21.24 -34.74 9.98
CA ARG A 14 -20.13 -34.10 10.69
C ARG A 14 -18.88 -34.95 10.46
N LYS A 15 -18.00 -34.49 9.57
CA LYS A 15 -16.55 -34.65 9.75
C LYS A 15 -15.98 -33.27 10.03
N HIS A 16 -15.71 -33.03 11.30
CA HIS A 16 -15.06 -31.83 11.80
C HIS A 16 -13.60 -31.87 11.36
N ASN A 17 -13.33 -31.48 10.10
CA ASN A 17 -11.97 -31.25 9.64
C ASN A 17 -11.66 -29.78 9.94
N SER A 18 -11.17 -29.50 11.14
CA SER A 18 -10.67 -28.19 11.55
C SER A 18 -9.36 -27.89 10.86
N LYS A 19 -9.39 -27.76 9.53
CA LYS A 19 -8.37 -27.00 8.81
C LYS A 19 -9.00 -25.66 8.54
N TRP A 20 -8.75 -24.73 9.45
CA TRP A 20 -8.79 -23.31 9.10
C TRP A 20 -8.04 -23.15 7.78
N PRO A 21 -8.57 -22.39 6.80
CA PRO A 21 -7.78 -22.07 5.62
C PRO A 21 -6.50 -21.44 6.13
N THR A 22 -5.38 -22.16 5.99
CA THR A 22 -4.06 -21.62 6.25
C THR A 22 -3.93 -20.46 5.29
N LEU A 23 -4.12 -19.25 5.81
CA LEU A 23 -3.65 -18.04 5.15
C LEU A 23 -2.19 -18.33 4.84
N LYS A 24 -1.90 -18.63 3.57
CA LYS A 24 -0.52 -18.68 3.08
C LYS A 24 0.06 -17.37 3.60
N GLN A 25 0.98 -17.48 4.55
CA GLN A 25 1.69 -16.34 5.11
C GLN A 25 2.40 -15.72 3.91
N ARG A 26 1.75 -14.75 3.26
CA ARG A 26 2.39 -13.96 2.22
C ARG A 26 3.51 -13.28 2.99
N SER A 27 4.74 -13.67 2.72
CA SER A 27 5.89 -12.91 3.19
C SER A 27 5.62 -11.46 2.83
N TRP A 28 5.84 -10.55 3.77
CA TRP A 28 5.77 -9.11 3.53
C TRP A 28 6.91 -8.72 2.60
N ASP A 29 6.77 -9.09 1.33
CA ASP A 29 7.67 -8.70 0.27
C ASP A 29 7.39 -7.23 -0.08
N HIS A 30 8.39 -6.55 -0.61
CA HIS A 30 8.30 -5.14 -0.98
C HIS A 30 7.13 -4.87 -1.93
N GLN A 31 6.73 -5.86 -2.74
CA GLN A 31 5.56 -5.80 -3.60
C GLN A 31 4.25 -5.70 -2.82
N CYS A 32 4.09 -6.46 -1.74
CA CYS A 32 2.90 -6.40 -0.88
C CYS A 32 2.80 -5.04 -0.19
N LEU A 33 3.91 -4.50 0.30
CA LEU A 33 3.94 -3.16 0.91
C LEU A 33 3.60 -2.07 -0.11
N LEU A 34 4.12 -2.18 -1.33
CA LEU A 34 3.80 -1.27 -2.42
C LEU A 34 2.30 -1.29 -2.76
N GLU A 35 1.70 -2.48 -2.85
CA GLU A 35 0.26 -2.65 -3.05
C GLU A 35 -0.54 -2.01 -1.90
N CYS A 36 -0.14 -2.22 -0.65
CA CYS A 36 -0.79 -1.61 0.51
C CYS A 36 -0.74 -0.06 0.45
N VAL A 37 0.39 0.52 0.05
CA VAL A 37 0.52 1.98 -0.11
C VAL A 37 -0.44 2.48 -1.19
N PHE A 38 -0.43 1.89 -2.39
CA PHE A 38 -1.32 2.35 -3.46
C PHE A 38 -2.81 2.11 -3.16
N GLN A 39 -3.16 1.00 -2.52
CA GLN A 39 -4.54 0.77 -2.06
C GLN A 39 -4.98 1.81 -1.03
N THR A 40 -4.09 2.19 -0.11
CA THR A 40 -4.38 3.26 0.87
C THR A 40 -4.62 4.59 0.16
N ILE A 41 -3.77 4.96 -0.81
CA ILE A 41 -3.94 6.18 -1.60
C ILE A 41 -5.24 6.15 -2.40
N GLN A 42 -5.56 5.02 -3.01
CA GLN A 42 -6.80 4.83 -3.75
C GLN A 42 -8.01 5.09 -2.86
N VAL A 43 -8.05 4.46 -1.67
CA VAL A 43 -9.15 4.64 -0.71
C VAL A 43 -9.25 6.10 -0.29
N LEU A 44 -8.13 6.74 0.07
CA LEU A 44 -8.14 8.16 0.44
C LEU A 44 -8.66 9.05 -0.70
N THR A 45 -8.22 8.79 -1.92
CA THR A 45 -8.66 9.54 -3.10
C THR A 45 -10.15 9.34 -3.38
N LEU A 46 -10.69 8.13 -3.19
CA LEU A 46 -12.13 7.83 -3.30
C LEU A 46 -13.00 8.59 -2.29
N TYR A 47 -12.44 8.98 -1.14
CA TYR A 47 -13.09 9.80 -0.13
C TYR A 47 -12.76 11.30 -0.28
N ASP A 48 -12.30 11.73 -1.46
CA ASP A 48 -11.91 13.11 -1.78
C ASP A 48 -10.75 13.67 -0.91
N PHE A 49 -9.98 12.80 -0.24
CA PHE A 49 -8.76 13.22 0.44
C PHE A 49 -7.61 13.37 -0.55
N LYS A 50 -6.94 14.53 -0.47
CA LYS A 50 -5.77 14.84 -1.29
C LYS A 50 -4.49 14.43 -0.57
N VAL A 51 -3.93 13.31 -0.98
CA VAL A 51 -2.65 12.83 -0.44
C VAL A 51 -1.50 13.63 -1.05
N ARG A 52 -0.82 14.45 -0.24
CA ARG A 52 0.28 15.32 -0.68
C ARG A 52 1.64 14.86 -0.22
N VAL A 53 1.71 14.25 0.96
CA VAL A 53 2.95 13.88 1.63
C VAL A 53 2.77 12.50 2.24
N PHE A 54 3.77 11.64 2.06
CA PHE A 54 3.97 10.46 2.89
C PHE A 54 5.20 10.64 3.76
N VAL A 55 5.04 10.38 5.05
CA VAL A 55 6.15 10.31 6.00
C VAL A 55 6.44 8.85 6.30
N PHE A 56 7.69 8.44 6.15
CA PHE A 56 8.17 7.09 6.36
C PHE A 56 9.29 7.09 7.42
N ASP A 57 9.49 5.98 8.12
CA ASP A 57 10.68 5.84 8.97
C ASP A 57 11.97 5.66 8.13
N GLY A 58 13.12 5.74 8.78
CA GLY A 58 14.43 5.52 8.16
C GLY A 58 14.82 4.04 8.03
N ALA A 59 13.91 3.09 8.29
CA ALA A 59 14.26 1.68 8.26
C ALA A 59 14.65 1.23 6.84
N SER A 60 15.66 0.36 6.73
CA SER A 60 16.23 -0.03 5.42
C SER A 60 15.19 -0.63 4.46
N ALA A 61 14.24 -1.43 4.97
CA ALA A 61 13.14 -1.99 4.19
C ALA A 61 12.18 -0.92 3.65
N ILE A 62 11.97 0.15 4.43
CA ILE A 62 11.14 1.28 4.05
C ILE A 62 11.87 2.19 3.06
N LEU A 63 13.17 2.41 3.24
CA LEU A 63 13.99 3.07 2.22
C LEU A 63 13.97 2.33 0.87
N ALA A 64 13.98 0.99 0.90
CA ALA A 64 13.83 0.18 -0.32
C ALA A 64 12.43 0.37 -0.96
N LEU A 65 11.37 0.45 -0.15
CA LEU A 65 10.02 0.75 -0.62
C LEU A 65 9.93 2.15 -1.23
N ILE A 66 10.51 3.17 -0.60
CA ILE A 66 10.56 4.55 -1.14
C ILE A 66 11.26 4.58 -2.49
N LYS A 67 12.38 3.87 -2.64
CA LYS A 67 13.08 3.73 -3.94
C LYS A 67 12.19 3.10 -5.00
N LEU A 68 11.36 2.12 -4.64
CA LEU A 68 10.40 1.52 -5.56
C LEU A 68 9.28 2.48 -5.95
N LEU A 69 8.68 3.18 -4.97
CA LEU A 69 7.61 4.17 -5.19
C LEU A 69 8.05 5.30 -6.13
N CYS A 70 9.25 5.83 -5.90
CA CYS A 70 9.77 6.98 -6.63
C CYS A 70 10.52 6.60 -7.92
N GLY A 71 10.58 5.32 -8.28
CA GLY A 71 11.24 4.86 -9.51
C GLY A 71 12.79 4.83 -9.46
N HIS A 72 13.39 4.97 -8.29
CA HIS A 72 14.84 4.93 -8.07
C HIS A 72 15.36 3.50 -7.80
N LYS A 73 14.94 2.52 -8.60
CA LYS A 73 15.36 1.12 -8.44
C LYS A 73 16.89 1.01 -8.52
N ARG A 74 17.51 0.44 -7.48
CA ARG A 74 18.97 0.24 -7.36
C ARG A 74 19.80 1.53 -7.44
N LYS A 75 19.18 2.68 -7.17
CA LYS A 75 19.85 3.99 -7.11
C LYS A 75 19.77 4.55 -5.69
N GLN A 76 20.65 5.50 -5.39
CA GLN A 76 20.48 6.35 -4.21
C GLN A 76 19.27 7.26 -4.42
N LEU A 77 18.57 7.60 -3.34
CA LEU A 77 17.53 8.63 -3.41
C LEU A 77 18.21 9.99 -3.64
N PRO A 78 17.61 10.87 -4.44
CA PRO A 78 18.13 12.23 -4.59
C PRO A 78 18.12 12.93 -3.22
N LEU A 79 19.26 13.48 -2.82
CA LEU A 79 19.36 14.29 -1.61
C LEU A 79 18.81 15.70 -1.89
N CYS A 80 18.39 16.39 -0.84
CA CYS A 80 18.06 17.81 -0.90
C CYS A 80 19.34 18.64 -0.88
N ASP A 81 19.35 19.72 -1.66
CA ASP A 81 20.32 20.79 -1.46
C ASP A 81 19.88 21.57 -0.21
N GLY A 82 20.53 21.32 0.92
CA GLY A 82 20.18 21.93 2.21
C GLY A 82 21.16 21.60 3.33
N GLU A 83 20.88 22.15 4.51
CA GLU A 83 21.69 21.95 5.72
C GLU A 83 21.66 20.50 6.22
N ASP A 84 20.58 19.76 5.95
CA ASP A 84 20.44 18.35 6.32
C ASP A 84 20.99 17.44 5.19
N PRO A 85 22.16 16.79 5.41
CA PRO A 85 22.77 15.94 4.40
C PRO A 85 22.00 14.64 4.13
N PHE A 86 21.00 14.31 4.96
CA PHE A 86 20.18 13.11 4.82
C PHE A 86 18.76 13.40 4.31
N ALA A 87 18.39 14.68 4.14
CA ALA A 87 17.11 15.05 3.56
C ALA A 87 17.01 14.54 2.11
N VAL A 88 15.86 13.96 1.75
CA VAL A 88 15.62 13.39 0.41
C VAL A 88 14.60 14.21 -0.38
N THR A 89 14.92 14.47 -1.65
CA THR A 89 14.02 15.15 -2.60
C THR A 89 13.26 14.12 -3.43
N ALA A 90 12.49 13.25 -2.77
CA ALA A 90 11.79 12.16 -3.45
C ALA A 90 10.28 12.44 -3.62
N SER A 91 9.72 12.09 -4.77
CA SER A 91 8.28 12.17 -5.03
C SER A 91 7.82 11.12 -6.03
N PHE A 92 6.54 10.80 -6.00
CA PHE A 92 5.88 9.95 -6.99
C PHE A 92 4.54 10.56 -7.43
N GLN A 93 3.94 9.99 -8.47
CA GLN A 93 2.64 10.42 -8.98
C GLN A 93 1.54 9.53 -8.41
N ASN A 94 0.51 10.10 -7.79
CA ASN A 94 -0.72 9.42 -7.44
C ASN A 94 -1.47 9.06 -8.74
N PRO A 95 -1.61 7.76 -9.08
CA PRO A 95 -2.27 7.34 -10.30
C PRO A 95 -3.79 7.49 -10.26
N TYR A 96 -4.37 7.74 -9.08
CA TYR A 96 -5.82 7.85 -8.86
C TYR A 96 -6.33 9.29 -8.86
N GLU A 97 -5.44 10.28 -8.89
CA GLU A 97 -5.80 11.69 -8.93
C GLU A 97 -5.78 12.18 -10.38
N ASP A 98 -6.81 12.90 -10.81
CA ASP A 98 -6.90 13.40 -12.18
C ASP A 98 -6.29 14.79 -12.33
N GLN A 99 -6.34 15.61 -11.27
CA GLN A 99 -5.85 16.98 -11.32
C GLN A 99 -4.32 17.00 -11.34
N PRO A 100 -3.66 17.56 -12.38
CA PRO A 100 -2.20 17.56 -12.49
C PRO A 100 -1.48 18.19 -11.30
N ARG A 101 -2.10 19.22 -10.69
CA ARG A 101 -1.58 19.90 -9.51
C ARG A 101 -1.64 19.04 -8.25
N ASP A 102 -2.51 18.02 -8.24
CA ASP A 102 -2.79 17.14 -7.09
C ASP A 102 -2.09 15.78 -7.20
N LYS A 103 -1.64 15.41 -8.41
CA LYS A 103 -0.96 14.13 -8.67
C LYS A 103 0.37 13.96 -7.94
N ARG A 104 1.13 15.02 -7.65
CA ARG A 104 2.45 14.86 -7.04
C ARG A 104 2.33 14.60 -5.54
N VAL A 105 2.91 13.49 -5.10
CA VAL A 105 3.03 13.09 -3.70
C VAL A 105 4.50 13.14 -3.28
N PHE A 106 4.83 13.98 -2.30
CA PHE A 106 6.17 14.09 -1.75
C PHE A 106 6.43 13.00 -0.72
N VAL A 107 7.66 12.52 -0.68
CA VAL A 107 8.10 11.54 0.32
C VAL A 107 9.07 12.23 1.27
N VAL A 108 8.80 12.08 2.56
CA VAL A 108 9.64 12.58 3.63
C VAL A 108 10.09 11.38 4.46
N VAL A 109 11.40 11.25 4.67
CA VAL A 109 11.93 10.34 5.69
C VAL A 109 11.88 11.07 7.02
N CYS A 110 11.36 10.41 8.04
CA CYS A 110 11.16 10.97 9.37
C CYS A 110 12.50 11.41 9.96
N PRO A 111 12.70 12.72 10.26
CA PRO A 111 13.99 13.23 10.74
C PRO A 111 14.43 12.64 12.08
N SER A 112 13.46 12.24 12.93
CA SER A 112 13.75 11.69 14.26
C SER A 112 14.23 10.24 14.24
N HIS A 113 14.14 9.56 13.10
CA HIS A 113 14.48 8.13 12.96
C HIS A 113 15.50 7.90 11.83
N GLN A 114 16.33 8.91 11.54
CA GLN A 114 17.48 8.82 10.62
C GLN A 114 18.75 8.41 11.35
#